data_AF-A0A7J9SLF8-F1
#
_entry.id   AF-A0A7J9SLF8-F1
#
_cell.length_a   1.000
_cell.length_b   1.000
_cell.length_c   1.000
_cell.angle_alpha   90.00
_cell.angle_beta   90.00
_cell.angle_gamma   90.00
#
_symmetry.space_group_name_H-M   'P 1'
#
loop_
_entity.id
_entity.type
_entity.pdbx_description
1 polymer ?
#
loop_
_entity_poly.entity_id
_entity_poly.type
_entity_poly.pdbx_seq_one_letter_code
_entity_poly.pdbx_strand_id
1 'polypeptide(L)'
;MSDPTDRGQLATSLLEAAVGALLILSVVAGFLWVPAGGTAGSTATALDRTAADALAVLAAEPPSGSGRNRLAAACRSPASFATERDALERRLRVVLPTAAFGRLETPHGPVGPPRPDGVPVGRATRTVAGCRVTLRVWSV
;
A
#
# COMPACT_ATOMS: atom_id res chain seq x y z
N MET A 1 62.45 14.50 26.26
CA MET A 1 61.56 15.67 26.33
C MET A 1 60.28 15.26 25.64
N SER A 2 59.29 14.77 26.38
CA SER A 2 58.01 14.32 25.79
C SER A 2 57.16 15.54 25.52
N ASP A 3 56.82 15.75 24.26
CA ASP A 3 56.08 16.93 23.81
C ASP A 3 54.62 16.86 24.33
N PRO A 4 54.17 17.82 25.16
CA PRO A 4 52.80 17.85 25.66
C PRO A 4 51.75 18.02 24.55
N THR A 5 52.14 18.45 23.35
CA THR A 5 51.23 18.57 22.19
C THR A 5 50.76 17.21 21.65
N ASP A 6 51.58 16.17 21.74
CA ASP A 6 51.29 14.83 21.20
C ASP A 6 50.09 14.17 21.91
N ARG A 7 50.00 14.32 23.24
CA ARG A 7 48.82 13.84 24.02
C ARG A 7 47.56 14.68 23.78
N GLY A 8 47.72 15.98 23.53
CA GLY A 8 46.59 16.89 23.23
C GLY A 8 45.93 16.58 21.89
N GLN A 9 46.73 16.26 20.86
CA GLN A 9 46.23 15.92 19.52
C GLN A 9 45.54 14.55 19.47
N LEU A 10 46.06 13.55 20.20
CA LEU A 10 45.40 12.26 20.36
C LEU A 10 44.05 12.39 21.10
N ALA A 11 43.97 13.26 22.12
CA ALA A 11 42.74 13.50 22.85
C ALA A 11 41.68 14.21 21.98
N THR A 12 42.08 15.16 21.12
CA THR A 12 41.14 15.88 20.24
C THR A 12 40.59 15.00 19.12
N SER A 13 41.43 14.21 18.45
CA SER A 13 40.98 13.29 17.39
C SER A 13 40.04 12.20 17.91
N LEU A 14 40.31 11.68 19.12
CA LEU A 14 39.41 10.73 19.79
C LEU A 14 38.06 11.36 20.12
N LEU A 15 38.04 12.60 20.62
CA LEU A 15 36.81 13.32 20.94
C LEU A 15 35.97 13.59 19.69
N GLU A 16 36.60 14.03 18.60
CA GLU A 16 35.92 14.26 17.32
C GLU A 16 35.30 12.96 16.78
N ALA A 17 36.05 11.85 16.81
CA ALA A 17 35.53 10.55 16.40
C ALA A 17 34.36 10.09 17.27
N ALA A 18 34.42 10.30 18.59
CA ALA A 18 33.33 9.97 19.50
C ALA A 18 32.07 10.79 19.22
N VAL A 19 32.21 12.10 18.96
CA VAL A 19 31.10 12.98 18.60
C VAL A 19 30.50 12.57 17.25
N GLY A 20 31.33 12.27 16.25
CA GLY A 20 30.88 11.77 14.96
C GLY A 20 30.11 10.44 15.08
N ALA A 21 30.62 9.50 15.87
CA ALA A 21 29.95 8.23 16.13
C ALA A 21 28.60 8.42 16.84
N LEU A 22 28.53 9.30 17.84
CA LEU A 22 27.28 9.62 18.55
C LEU A 22 26.24 10.28 17.63
N LEU A 23 26.68 11.14 16.71
CA LEU A 23 25.80 11.78 15.73
C LEU A 23 25.25 10.75 14.74
N ILE A 24 26.10 9.86 14.22
CA ILE A 24 25.67 8.76 13.34
C ILE A 24 24.67 7.85 14.08
N LEU A 25 24.99 7.44 15.31
CA LEU A 25 24.11 6.62 16.13
C LEU A 25 22.76 7.29 16.39
N SER A 26 22.76 8.60 16.62
CA SER A 26 21.54 9.39 16.84
C SER A 26 20.67 9.44 15.58
N VAL A 27 21.26 9.62 14.39
CA VAL A 27 20.54 9.58 13.12
C VAL A 27 19.95 8.20 12.86
N VAL A 28 20.73 7.14 13.05
CA VAL A 28 20.28 5.75 12.91
C VAL A 28 19.14 5.43 13.90
N ALA A 29 19.28 5.85 15.16
CA ALA A 29 18.24 5.68 16.18
C ALA A 29 16.94 6.43 15.81
N GLY A 30 17.05 7.61 15.18
CA GLY A 30 15.90 8.33 14.64
C GLY A 30 15.10 7.50 13.63
N PHE A 31 15.77 6.80 12.72
CA PHE A 31 15.10 5.91 11.76
C PHE A 31 14.44 4.68 12.43
N LEU A 32 15.01 4.19 13.54
CA LEU A 32 14.42 3.09 14.31
C LEU A 32 13.18 3.52 15.11
N TRP A 33 13.10 4.80 15.49
CA TRP A 33 11.99 5.33 16.30
C TRP A 33 10.81 5.84 15.48
N VAL A 34 10.93 5.94 14.16
CA VAL A 34 9.78 6.24 13.29
C VAL A 34 8.80 5.06 13.41
N PRO A 35 7.61 5.24 13.99
CA PRO A 35 6.65 4.15 14.07
C PRO A 35 6.28 3.74 12.65
N ALA A 36 6.51 2.48 12.29
CA ALA A 36 6.05 1.92 11.02
C ALA A 36 4.52 1.97 10.88
N GLY A 37 3.80 2.12 12.01
CA GLY A 37 2.39 2.43 12.07
C GLY A 37 2.18 3.94 12.09
N GLY A 38 1.96 4.52 10.93
CA GLY A 38 1.55 5.92 10.84
C GLY A 38 0.24 6.17 11.60
N THR A 39 -0.02 7.44 11.94
CA THR A 39 -1.30 7.86 12.55
C THR A 39 -2.48 7.41 11.68
N ALA A 40 -3.67 7.19 12.26
CA ALA A 40 -4.83 6.66 11.54
C ALA A 40 -5.13 7.38 10.19
N GLY A 41 -4.88 8.68 10.09
CA GLY A 41 -5.00 9.45 8.84
C GLY A 41 -3.96 9.09 7.77
N SER A 42 -2.73 8.77 8.17
CA SER A 42 -1.69 8.29 7.25
C SER A 42 -1.92 6.85 6.80
N THR A 43 -2.49 6.00 7.65
CA THR A 43 -2.88 4.63 7.29
C THR A 43 -4.01 4.63 6.25
N ALA A 44 -5.06 5.44 6.47
CA ALA A 44 -6.12 5.62 5.48
C ALA A 44 -5.57 6.11 4.13
N THR A 45 -4.67 7.10 4.16
CA THR A 45 -4.01 7.63 2.95
C THR A 45 -3.18 6.56 2.23
N ALA A 46 -2.47 5.70 2.95
CA ALA A 46 -1.70 4.59 2.35
C ALA A 46 -2.63 3.53 1.74
N LEU A 47 -3.75 3.22 2.42
CA LEU A 47 -4.76 2.30 1.90
C LEU A 47 -5.48 2.88 0.66
N ASP A 48 -5.70 4.19 0.59
CA ASP A 48 -6.25 4.85 -0.61
C ASP A 48 -5.33 4.67 -1.83
N ARG A 49 -4.02 4.86 -1.65
CA ARG A 49 -3.03 4.60 -2.71
C ARG A 49 -3.03 3.12 -3.11
N THR A 50 -3.02 2.23 -2.13
CA THR A 50 -3.09 0.78 -2.37
C THR A 50 -4.34 0.41 -3.18
N ALA A 51 -5.49 0.99 -2.83
CA ALA A 51 -6.73 0.79 -3.56
C ALA A 51 -6.65 1.36 -4.99
N ALA A 52 -6.02 2.52 -5.18
CA ALA A 52 -5.87 3.14 -6.49
C ALA A 52 -4.98 2.31 -7.42
N ASP A 53 -3.83 1.85 -6.92
CA ASP A 53 -2.88 1.02 -7.66
C ASP A 53 -3.49 -0.33 -8.03
N ALA A 54 -4.14 -0.99 -7.06
CA ALA A 54 -4.81 -2.25 -7.31
C ALA A 54 -5.94 -2.12 -8.34
N LEU A 55 -6.75 -1.05 -8.24
CA LEU A 55 -7.80 -0.76 -9.20
C LEU A 55 -7.25 -0.41 -10.59
N ALA A 56 -6.07 0.20 -10.66
CA ALA A 56 -5.38 0.46 -11.91
C ALA A 56 -4.92 -0.82 -12.60
N VAL A 57 -4.31 -1.75 -11.84
CA VAL A 57 -3.92 -3.07 -12.36
C VAL A 57 -5.15 -3.84 -12.84
N LEU A 58 -6.21 -3.93 -12.03
CA LEU A 58 -7.45 -4.62 -12.41
C LEU A 58 -8.10 -4.03 -13.67
N ALA A 59 -7.99 -2.72 -13.89
CA ALA A 59 -8.53 -2.06 -15.08
C ALA A 59 -7.72 -2.35 -16.35
N ALA A 60 -6.46 -2.80 -16.22
CA ALA A 60 -5.60 -3.17 -17.33
C ALA A 60 -5.69 -4.65 -17.69
N GLU A 61 -6.32 -5.48 -16.85
CA GLU A 61 -6.42 -6.92 -17.08
C GLU A 61 -7.33 -7.28 -18.26
N PRO A 62 -6.94 -8.26 -19.09
CA PRO A 62 -7.80 -8.78 -20.14
C PRO A 62 -9.05 -9.46 -19.53
N PRO A 63 -10.21 -9.36 -20.19
CA PRO A 63 -11.40 -10.07 -19.76
C PRO A 63 -11.20 -11.58 -19.91
N SER A 64 -11.92 -12.36 -19.10
CA SER A 64 -12.01 -13.81 -19.28
C SER A 64 -12.96 -14.16 -20.43
N GLY A 65 -13.98 -13.32 -20.64
CA GLY A 65 -14.89 -13.38 -21.78
C GLY A 65 -14.54 -12.35 -22.86
N SER A 66 -15.54 -11.59 -23.32
CA SER A 66 -15.40 -10.57 -24.35
C SER A 66 -15.35 -9.15 -23.77
N GLY A 67 -14.62 -8.24 -24.40
CA GLY A 67 -14.59 -6.83 -24.02
C GLY A 67 -13.19 -6.22 -24.06
N ARG A 68 -13.10 -4.95 -23.66
CA ARG A 68 -11.84 -4.20 -23.65
C ARG A 68 -10.94 -4.54 -22.46
N ASN A 69 -11.52 -4.74 -21.29
CA ASN A 69 -10.83 -5.16 -20.07
C ASN A 69 -11.82 -5.86 -19.12
N ARG A 70 -11.29 -6.54 -18.11
CA ARG A 70 -12.09 -7.33 -17.16
C ARG A 70 -13.13 -6.52 -16.42
N LEU A 71 -12.79 -5.31 -15.95
CA LEU A 71 -13.75 -4.43 -15.26
C LEU A 71 -14.88 -3.96 -16.19
N ALA A 72 -14.57 -3.66 -17.45
CA ALA A 72 -15.57 -3.27 -18.44
C ALA A 72 -16.52 -4.43 -18.80
N ALA A 73 -15.99 -5.66 -18.87
CA ALA A 73 -16.82 -6.86 -19.05
C ALA A 73 -17.73 -7.07 -17.85
N ALA A 74 -17.18 -7.04 -16.64
CA ALA A 74 -17.95 -7.18 -15.40
C ALA A 74 -19.05 -6.12 -15.24
N CYS A 75 -18.84 -4.91 -15.74
CA CYS A 75 -19.85 -3.83 -15.71
C CYS A 75 -20.97 -3.98 -16.75
N ARG A 76 -20.84 -4.85 -17.76
CA ARG A 76 -21.76 -4.87 -18.92
C ARG A 76 -23.14 -5.42 -18.57
N SER A 77 -23.20 -6.51 -17.82
CA SER A 77 -24.46 -7.17 -17.46
C SER A 77 -24.25 -8.12 -16.26
N PRO A 78 -25.34 -8.53 -15.56
CA PRO A 78 -25.25 -9.51 -14.48
C PRO A 78 -24.64 -10.85 -14.92
N ALA A 79 -24.96 -11.32 -16.13
CA ALA A 79 -24.39 -12.54 -16.68
C ALA A 79 -22.87 -12.40 -16.95
N SER A 80 -22.44 -11.28 -17.54
CA SER A 80 -21.02 -11.02 -17.77
C SER A 80 -20.25 -10.82 -16.46
N PHE A 81 -20.89 -10.22 -15.44
CA PHE A 81 -20.33 -10.13 -14.09
C PHE A 81 -20.10 -11.52 -13.49
N ALA A 82 -21.09 -12.42 -13.58
CA ALA A 82 -20.96 -13.79 -13.09
C ALA A 82 -19.77 -14.53 -13.73
N THR A 83 -19.54 -14.35 -15.04
CA THR A 83 -18.39 -14.92 -15.75
C THR A 83 -17.04 -14.37 -15.24
N GLU A 84 -16.96 -13.07 -14.95
CA GLU A 84 -15.70 -12.44 -14.54
C GLU A 84 -15.42 -12.51 -13.03
N ARG A 85 -16.44 -12.82 -12.21
CA ARG A 85 -16.39 -12.74 -10.75
C ARG A 85 -15.22 -13.50 -10.14
N ASP A 86 -15.05 -14.78 -10.49
CA ASP A 86 -14.01 -15.61 -9.88
C ASP A 86 -12.60 -15.19 -10.32
N ALA A 87 -12.47 -14.73 -11.58
CA ALA A 87 -11.22 -14.20 -12.10
C ALA A 87 -10.84 -12.87 -11.44
N LEU A 88 -11.83 -12.01 -11.18
CA LEU A 88 -11.65 -10.78 -10.40
C LEU A 88 -11.26 -11.09 -8.96
N GLU A 89 -11.90 -12.07 -8.32
CA GLU A 89 -11.61 -12.41 -6.92
C GLU A 89 -10.19 -12.96 -6.75
N ARG A 90 -9.79 -13.90 -7.63
CA ARG A 90 -8.42 -14.42 -7.64
C ARG A 90 -7.42 -13.31 -7.89
N ARG A 91 -7.68 -12.43 -8.85
CA ARG A 91 -6.74 -11.36 -9.19
C ARG A 91 -6.65 -10.33 -8.09
N LEU A 92 -7.76 -9.98 -7.44
CA LEU A 92 -7.80 -9.07 -6.31
C LEU A 92 -6.91 -9.58 -5.16
N ARG A 93 -6.94 -10.88 -4.85
CA ARG A 93 -6.04 -11.48 -3.83
C ARG A 93 -4.56 -11.41 -4.20
N VAL A 94 -4.22 -11.46 -5.49
CA VAL A 94 -2.83 -11.45 -5.96
C VAL A 94 -2.27 -10.02 -6.05
N VAL A 95 -3.12 -9.05 -6.39
CA VAL A 95 -2.69 -7.66 -6.59
C VAL A 95 -2.58 -6.90 -5.26
N LEU A 96 -3.34 -7.31 -4.25
CA LEU A 96 -3.25 -6.73 -2.91
C LEU A 96 -2.03 -7.26 -2.15
N PRO A 97 -1.42 -6.45 -1.26
CA PRO A 97 -0.43 -6.92 -0.31
C PRO A 97 -0.94 -8.09 0.54
N THR A 98 -0.04 -8.96 1.01
CA THR A 98 -0.38 -10.22 1.71
C THR A 98 -1.24 -10.05 2.96
N ALA A 99 -1.11 -8.91 3.65
CA ALA A 99 -1.88 -8.58 4.86
C ALA A 99 -3.10 -7.69 4.58
N ALA A 100 -3.41 -7.43 3.31
CA ALA A 100 -4.50 -6.57 2.89
C ALA A 100 -5.65 -7.40 2.28
N PHE A 101 -6.86 -6.99 2.61
CA PHE A 101 -8.09 -7.51 2.06
C PHE A 101 -8.77 -6.42 1.25
N GLY A 102 -9.56 -6.82 0.25
CA GLY A 102 -10.28 -5.85 -0.56
C GLY A 102 -11.65 -6.33 -0.99
N ARG A 103 -12.53 -5.35 -1.20
CA ARG A 103 -13.87 -5.53 -1.74
C ARG A 103 -14.08 -4.61 -2.92
N LEU A 104 -14.27 -5.22 -4.08
CA LEU A 104 -14.64 -4.52 -5.30
C LEU A 104 -16.16 -4.43 -5.40
N GLU A 105 -16.69 -3.26 -5.62
CA GLU A 105 -18.11 -3.02 -5.84
C GLU A 105 -18.35 -2.59 -7.27
N THR A 106 -19.23 -3.34 -7.93
CA THR A 106 -19.75 -3.05 -9.27
C THR A 106 -21.27 -2.88 -9.19
N PRO A 107 -21.92 -2.31 -10.21
CA PRO A 107 -23.38 -2.22 -10.26
C PRO A 107 -24.10 -3.58 -10.20
N HIS A 108 -23.44 -4.65 -10.61
CA HIS A 108 -24.02 -6.00 -10.71
C HIS A 108 -23.68 -6.90 -9.51
N GLY A 109 -22.82 -6.43 -8.61
CA GLY A 109 -22.48 -7.15 -7.39
C GLY A 109 -21.08 -6.87 -6.85
N PRO A 110 -20.83 -7.31 -5.61
CA PRO A 110 -19.52 -7.22 -4.98
C PRO A 110 -18.63 -8.42 -5.32
N VAL A 111 -17.31 -8.20 -5.26
CA VAL A 111 -16.27 -9.24 -5.33
C VAL A 111 -15.34 -9.10 -4.14
N GLY A 112 -15.03 -10.20 -3.46
CA GLY A 112 -14.22 -10.22 -2.24
C GLY A 112 -15.06 -10.26 -0.95
N PRO A 113 -14.39 -10.46 0.20
CA PRO A 113 -15.05 -10.62 1.49
C PRO A 113 -15.82 -9.36 1.91
N PRO A 114 -16.85 -9.50 2.78
CA PRO A 114 -17.45 -8.35 3.42
C PRO A 114 -16.41 -7.61 4.27
N ARG A 115 -16.54 -6.29 4.32
CA ARG A 115 -15.66 -5.42 5.11
C ARG A 115 -15.93 -5.65 6.61
N PRO A 116 -14.91 -5.83 7.46
CA PRO A 116 -15.05 -5.77 8.91
C PRO A 116 -15.48 -4.39 9.40
N ASP A 117 -16.14 -4.34 10.55
CA ASP A 117 -16.49 -3.07 11.20
C ASP A 117 -15.32 -2.52 12.02
N GLY A 118 -15.22 -1.20 12.12
CA GLY A 118 -14.24 -0.52 12.98
C GLY A 118 -12.79 -0.48 12.48
N VAL A 119 -12.48 -1.01 11.29
CA VAL A 119 -11.12 -0.96 10.71
C VAL A 119 -10.92 0.24 9.78
N PRO A 120 -9.73 0.87 9.77
CA PRO A 120 -9.37 1.86 8.76
C PRO A 120 -9.46 1.26 7.35
N VAL A 121 -10.09 2.00 6.44
CA VAL A 121 -10.34 1.54 5.08
C VAL A 121 -9.94 2.62 4.09
N GLY A 122 -9.13 2.24 3.12
CA GLY A 122 -8.87 3.04 1.94
C GLY A 122 -9.85 2.73 0.82
N ARG A 123 -10.08 3.70 -0.06
CA ARG A 123 -11.01 3.61 -1.17
C ARG A 123 -10.46 4.24 -2.43
N ALA A 124 -10.61 3.54 -3.54
CA ALA A 124 -10.46 4.11 -4.87
C ALA A 124 -11.73 3.88 -5.70
N THR A 125 -12.06 4.85 -6.55
CA THR A 125 -13.20 4.76 -7.47
C THR A 125 -12.72 5.06 -8.88
N ARG A 126 -13.15 4.25 -9.85
CA ARG A 126 -12.85 4.45 -11.26
C ARG A 126 -14.09 4.27 -12.11
N THR A 127 -14.23 5.11 -13.12
CA THR A 127 -15.24 4.92 -14.16
C THR A 127 -14.65 4.07 -15.28
N VAL A 128 -15.28 2.94 -15.59
CA VAL A 128 -14.86 2.02 -16.64
C VAL A 128 -16.05 1.78 -17.56
N ALA A 129 -15.92 2.13 -18.84
CA ALA A 129 -17.00 2.01 -19.84
C ALA A 129 -18.36 2.59 -19.37
N GLY A 130 -18.33 3.74 -18.67
CA GLY A 130 -19.53 4.41 -18.14
C GLY A 130 -20.06 3.86 -16.80
N CYS A 131 -19.48 2.77 -16.30
CA CYS A 131 -19.83 2.15 -15.03
C CYS A 131 -18.88 2.59 -13.92
N ARG A 132 -19.40 2.84 -12.72
CA ARG A 132 -18.61 3.21 -11.54
C ARG A 132 -18.22 1.96 -10.76
N VAL A 133 -16.92 1.73 -10.63
CA VAL A 133 -16.35 0.63 -9.84
C VAL A 133 -15.62 1.22 -8.64
N THR A 134 -15.92 0.71 -7.45
CA THR A 134 -15.26 1.14 -6.21
C THR A 134 -14.47 -0.03 -5.62
N LEU A 135 -13.18 0.16 -5.34
CA LEU A 135 -12.40 -0.77 -4.54
C LEU A 135 -12.23 -0.19 -3.14
N ARG A 136 -12.59 -0.99 -2.12
CA ARG A 136 -12.24 -0.72 -0.72
C ARG A 136 -11.16 -1.69 -0.27
N VAL A 137 -10.16 -1.20 0.45
CA VAL A 137 -9.03 -1.99 0.96
C VAL A 137 -8.85 -1.73 2.44
N TRP A 138 -8.58 -2.78 3.20
CA TRP A 138 -8.28 -2.71 4.63
C TRP A 138 -7.21 -3.74 4.98
N SER A 139 -6.50 -3.49 6.07
CA SER A 139 -5.59 -4.46 6.70
C SER A 139 -6.13 -4.81 8.09
N VAL A 140 -5.88 -6.04 8.53
CA VAL A 140 -6.16 -6.51 9.89
C VAL A 140 -4.85 -6.72 10.65
#